data_AF-A0A838PPK4-F1
#
_entry.id   AF-A0A838PPK4-F1
#
_cell.length_a   1.000
_cell.length_b   1.000
_cell.length_c   1.000
_cell.angle_alpha   90.00
_cell.angle_beta   90.00
_cell.angle_gamma   90.00
#
_symmetry.space_group_name_H-M   'P 1'
#
loop_
_entity.id
_entity.type
_entity.pdbx_description
1 polymer ?
#
loop_
_entity_poly.entity_id
_entity_poly.type
_entity_poly.pdbx_seq_one_letter_code
_entity_poly.pdbx_strand_id
1 'polypeptide(L)'
;MAELYERHASLLRAATEVSTYDDEVRVFWRGIVERFIEATAADLRGERSRGGVPRGLEPQSTAESLVWMAERCCYIYLASGERSAHELVGLLGATWTAALYPAPARRGEGRDRER
;
A
#
# COMPACT_ATOMS: atom_id res chain seq x y z
N MET A 1 -1.00 -3.75 -10.11
CA MET A 1 -1.81 -4.54 -9.15
C MET A 1 -3.30 -4.30 -9.39
N ALA A 2 -3.79 -3.06 -9.28
CA ALA A 2 -5.23 -2.77 -9.36
C ALA A 2 -5.91 -3.19 -10.69
N GLU A 3 -5.29 -2.97 -11.85
CA GLU A 3 -5.86 -3.42 -13.14
C GLU A 3 -5.95 -4.95 -13.28
N LEU A 4 -5.00 -5.68 -12.66
CA LEU A 4 -5.04 -7.15 -12.58
C LEU A 4 -6.20 -7.59 -11.68
N TYR A 5 -6.41 -6.87 -10.58
CA TYR A 5 -7.56 -7.05 -9.69
C TYR A 5 -8.88 -6.76 -10.37
N GLU A 6 -8.98 -5.72 -11.19
CA GLU A 6 -10.21 -5.40 -11.92
C GLU A 6 -10.56 -6.50 -12.93
N ARG A 7 -9.56 -6.96 -13.69
CA ARG A 7 -9.74 -7.99 -14.72
C ARG A 7 -10.04 -9.37 -14.14
N HIS A 8 -9.57 -9.66 -12.94
CA HIS A 8 -9.69 -10.98 -12.29
C HIS A 8 -10.34 -10.89 -10.91
N ALA A 9 -11.24 -9.91 -10.70
CA ALA A 9 -11.79 -9.57 -9.38
C ALA A 9 -12.42 -10.77 -8.68
N SER A 10 -13.18 -11.59 -9.41
CA SER A 10 -13.80 -12.81 -8.90
C SER A 10 -12.78 -13.89 -8.51
N LEU A 11 -11.70 -14.06 -9.29
CA LEU A 11 -10.63 -15.00 -9.00
C LEU A 11 -9.79 -14.57 -7.79
N LEU A 12 -9.46 -13.28 -7.70
CA LEU A 12 -8.66 -12.74 -6.60
C LEU A 12 -9.46 -12.66 -5.30
N ARG A 13 -10.76 -12.38 -5.38
CA ARG A 13 -11.69 -12.52 -4.25
C ARG A 13 -11.74 -13.97 -3.76
N ALA A 14 -11.93 -14.93 -4.66
CA ALA A 14 -11.95 -16.34 -4.29
C ALA A 14 -10.60 -16.81 -3.72
N ALA A 15 -9.47 -16.33 -4.26
CA ALA A 15 -8.15 -16.61 -3.72
C ALA A 15 -7.96 -16.05 -2.30
N THR A 16 -8.36 -14.78 -2.07
CA THR A 16 -8.31 -14.17 -0.72
C THR A 16 -9.24 -14.92 0.25
N GLU A 17 -10.49 -15.22 -0.13
CA GLU A 17 -11.44 -15.96 0.73
C GLU A 17 -10.95 -17.38 1.04
N VAL A 18 -10.55 -18.15 0.03
CA VAL A 18 -10.09 -19.54 0.20
C VAL A 18 -8.77 -19.60 0.96
N SER A 19 -7.88 -18.61 0.81
CA SER A 19 -6.63 -18.53 1.59
C SER A 19 -6.85 -18.43 3.11
N THR A 20 -8.06 -18.07 3.56
CA THR A 20 -8.37 -18.01 4.99
C THR A 20 -8.76 -19.36 5.59
N TYR A 21 -9.12 -20.35 4.77
CA TYR A 21 -9.61 -21.67 5.23
C TYR A 21 -8.85 -22.87 4.64
N ASP A 22 -8.08 -22.68 3.57
CA ASP A 22 -7.24 -23.70 2.94
C ASP A 22 -5.75 -23.35 3.09
N ASP A 23 -5.00 -24.26 3.71
CA ASP A 23 -3.60 -24.05 4.06
C ASP A 23 -2.67 -23.97 2.82
N GLU A 24 -2.98 -24.73 1.76
CA GLU A 24 -2.19 -24.74 0.53
C GLU A 24 -2.41 -23.44 -0.27
N VAL A 25 -3.66 -23.00 -0.38
CA VAL A 25 -4.01 -21.73 -1.01
C VAL A 25 -3.46 -20.55 -0.20
N ARG A 26 -3.40 -20.64 1.13
CA ARG A 26 -2.75 -19.64 1.98
C ARG A 26 -1.27 -19.48 1.71
N VAL A 27 -0.54 -20.59 1.59
CA VAL A 27 0.90 -20.57 1.28
C VAL A 27 1.14 -19.97 -0.10
N PHE A 28 0.36 -20.40 -1.09
CA PHE A 28 0.43 -19.86 -2.46
C PHE A 28 0.15 -18.36 -2.50
N TRP A 29 -0.94 -17.92 -1.87
CA TRP A 29 -1.33 -16.50 -1.85
C TRP A 29 -0.30 -15.64 -1.15
N ARG A 30 0.22 -16.09 0.00
CA ARG A 30 1.30 -15.41 0.71
C ARG A 30 2.55 -15.26 -0.17
N GLY A 31 2.94 -16.29 -0.91
CA GLY A 31 4.07 -16.21 -1.83
C GLY A 31 3.90 -15.16 -2.94
N ILE A 32 2.68 -14.94 -3.43
CA ILE A 32 2.41 -13.86 -4.39
C ILE A 32 2.55 -12.49 -3.72
N VAL A 33 1.91 -12.31 -2.57
CA VAL A 33 1.94 -11.03 -1.81
C VAL A 33 3.37 -10.68 -1.41
N GLU A 34 4.16 -11.66 -0.98
CA GLU A 34 5.54 -11.49 -0.54
C GLU A 34 6.45 -10.99 -1.67
N ARG A 35 6.20 -11.38 -2.93
CA ARG A 35 6.90 -10.80 -4.09
C ARG A 35 6.62 -9.31 -4.29
N PHE A 36 5.38 -8.87 -4.02
CA PHE A 36 5.05 -7.44 -4.07
C PHE A 36 5.67 -6.66 -2.91
N ILE A 37 5.72 -7.26 -1.72
CA ILE A 37 6.38 -6.70 -0.56
C ILE A 37 7.87 -6.49 -0.85
N GLU A 38 8.57 -7.51 -1.34
CA GLU A 38 10.00 -7.40 -1.64
C GLU A 38 10.31 -6.37 -2.72
N ALA A 39 9.50 -6.31 -3.79
CA ALA A 39 9.66 -5.29 -4.83
C ALA A 39 9.48 -3.87 -4.25
N THR A 40 8.42 -3.67 -3.45
CA THR A 40 8.15 -2.37 -2.81
C THR A 40 9.24 -1.99 -1.81
N ALA A 41 9.74 -2.96 -1.04
CA ALA A 41 10.83 -2.74 -0.09
C ALA A 41 12.13 -2.36 -0.81
N ALA A 42 12.43 -2.98 -1.96
CA ALA A 42 13.59 -2.64 -2.78
C ALA A 42 13.51 -1.19 -3.30
N ASP A 43 12.33 -0.76 -3.78
CA ASP A 43 12.10 0.62 -4.22
C ASP A 43 12.27 1.61 -3.07
N LEU A 44 11.70 1.33 -1.90
CA LEU A 44 11.84 2.17 -0.70
C LEU A 44 13.29 2.27 -0.21
N ARG A 45 14.08 1.19 -0.29
CA ARG A 45 15.53 1.24 -0.01
C ARG A 45 16.24 2.19 -0.98
N GLY A 46 15.88 2.14 -2.26
CA GLY A 46 16.39 3.04 -3.30
C GLY A 46 16.05 4.50 -3.00
N GLU A 47 14.79 4.80 -2.71
CA GLU A 47 14.34 6.16 -2.38
C GLU A 47 15.00 6.69 -1.10
N ARG A 48 15.15 5.84 -0.08
CA ARG A 48 15.83 6.22 1.17
C ARG A 48 17.29 6.59 0.92
N SER A 49 17.98 5.84 0.07
CA SER A 49 19.37 6.13 -0.30
C SER A 49 19.55 7.47 -1.01
N ARG A 50 18.53 7.91 -1.76
CA ARG A 50 18.48 9.20 -2.46
C ARG A 50 17.95 10.34 -1.60
N GLY A 51 17.49 10.05 -0.39
CA GLY A 51 16.84 11.03 0.49
C GLY A 51 15.42 11.41 0.07
N GLY A 52 14.77 10.59 -0.78
CA GLY A 52 13.38 10.80 -1.21
C GLY A 52 12.38 10.57 -0.08
N VAL A 53 12.63 9.62 0.81
CA VAL A 53 11.77 9.29 1.97
C VAL A 53 12.45 9.59 3.32
N PRO A 54 11.69 9.71 4.43
CA PRO A 54 12.24 9.92 5.76
C PRO A 54 13.33 8.93 6.15
N ARG A 55 14.41 9.41 6.77
CA ARG A 55 15.54 8.55 7.18
C ARG A 55 15.16 7.46 8.19
N GLY A 56 14.15 7.72 9.02
CA GLY A 56 13.64 6.76 10.02
C GLY A 56 12.65 5.73 9.47
N LEU A 57 12.32 5.79 8.18
CA LEU A 57 11.45 4.80 7.54
C LEU A 57 12.19 3.45 7.45
N GLU A 58 11.56 2.39 7.95
CA GLU A 58 12.00 1.01 7.79
C GLU A 58 11.38 0.41 6.52
N PRO A 59 12.15 0.15 5.45
CA PRO A 59 11.60 -0.20 4.14
C PRO A 59 10.75 -1.48 4.13
N GLN A 60 11.16 -2.50 4.88
CA GLN A 60 10.48 -3.80 4.88
C GLN A 60 9.09 -3.70 5.51
N SER A 61 9.02 -3.27 6.77
CA SER A 61 7.75 -3.16 7.50
C SER A 61 6.80 -2.13 6.87
N THR A 62 7.36 -1.09 6.24
CA THR A 62 6.57 -0.14 5.47
C THR A 62 5.97 -0.79 4.22
N ALA A 63 6.77 -1.52 3.44
CA ALA A 63 6.29 -2.25 2.27
C ALA A 63 5.20 -3.26 2.61
N GLU A 64 5.39 -4.05 3.69
CA GLU A 64 4.38 -4.97 4.22
C GLU A 64 3.05 -4.23 4.48
N SER A 65 3.11 -3.12 5.21
CA SER A 65 1.93 -2.34 5.58
C SER A 65 1.19 -1.79 4.35
N LEU A 66 1.94 -1.25 3.38
CA LEU A 66 1.37 -0.69 2.16
C LEU A 66 0.71 -1.78 1.30
N VAL A 67 1.40 -2.90 1.09
CA VAL A 67 0.89 -3.99 0.25
C VAL A 67 -0.35 -4.62 0.87
N TRP A 68 -0.35 -4.89 2.18
CA TRP A 68 -1.54 -5.42 2.86
C TRP A 68 -2.70 -4.43 2.88
N MET A 69 -2.43 -3.13 2.97
CA MET A 69 -3.48 -2.11 2.82
C MET A 69 -4.10 -2.13 1.42
N ALA A 70 -3.27 -2.20 0.35
CA ALA A 70 -3.78 -2.32 -1.02
C ALA A 70 -4.59 -3.61 -1.21
N GLU A 71 -4.06 -4.74 -0.77
CA GLU A 71 -4.74 -6.04 -0.83
C GLU A 71 -6.13 -5.95 -0.20
N ARG A 72 -6.19 -5.43 1.04
CA ARG A 72 -7.44 -5.36 1.78
C ARG A 72 -8.44 -4.41 1.15
N CYS A 73 -8.00 -3.26 0.64
CA CYS A 73 -8.88 -2.32 -0.06
C CYS A 73 -9.38 -2.88 -1.39
N CYS A 74 -8.55 -3.58 -2.15
CA CYS A 74 -8.98 -4.28 -3.36
C CYS A 74 -10.04 -5.35 -3.01
N TYR A 75 -9.78 -6.16 -1.98
CA TYR A 75 -10.71 -7.16 -1.49
C TYR A 75 -12.06 -6.56 -1.07
N ILE A 76 -12.09 -5.42 -0.39
CA ILE A 76 -13.35 -4.81 0.05
C ILE A 76 -14.07 -4.15 -1.13
N TYR A 77 -13.43 -3.19 -1.81
CA TYR A 77 -14.13 -2.26 -2.69
C TYR A 77 -14.33 -2.80 -4.12
N LEU A 78 -13.38 -3.58 -4.65
CA LEU A 78 -13.54 -4.15 -5.99
C LEU A 78 -14.46 -5.37 -5.94
N ALA A 79 -14.42 -6.16 -4.86
CA ALA A 79 -15.29 -7.32 -4.71
C ALA A 79 -16.76 -6.93 -4.47
N SER A 80 -17.03 -5.79 -3.85
CA SER A 80 -18.39 -5.24 -3.67
C SER A 80 -18.86 -4.40 -4.84
N GLY A 81 -17.95 -3.98 -5.74
CA GLY A 81 -18.25 -3.07 -6.84
C GLY A 81 -18.49 -1.63 -6.39
N GLU A 82 -18.19 -1.29 -5.13
CA GLU A 82 -18.34 0.07 -4.60
C GLU A 82 -17.38 1.08 -5.23
N ARG A 83 -16.25 0.62 -5.77
CA ARG A 83 -15.26 1.47 -6.47
C ARG A 83 -14.69 0.75 -7.68
N SER A 84 -14.34 1.51 -8.69
CA SER A 84 -13.47 1.07 -9.79
C SER A 84 -12.02 0.94 -9.34
N ALA A 85 -11.21 0.21 -10.11
CA ALA A 85 -9.78 0.11 -9.82
C ALA A 85 -9.08 1.46 -9.98
N HIS A 86 -9.51 2.27 -10.94
CA HIS A 86 -8.97 3.61 -11.14
C HIS A 86 -9.14 4.49 -9.90
N GLU A 87 -10.36 4.54 -9.33
CA GLU A 87 -10.63 5.32 -8.11
C GLU A 87 -9.79 4.83 -6.94
N LEU A 88 -9.64 3.51 -6.80
CA LEU A 88 -8.86 2.92 -5.72
C LEU A 88 -7.36 3.22 -5.85
N VAL A 89 -6.81 3.18 -7.07
CA VAL A 89 -5.42 3.59 -7.34
C VAL A 89 -5.19 5.06 -6.97
N GLY A 90 -6.12 5.94 -7.35
CA GLY A 90 -6.03 7.36 -7.00
C GLY A 90 -6.02 7.57 -5.47
N LEU A 91 -6.92 6.90 -4.76
CA LEU A 91 -7.05 7.01 -3.30
C LEU A 91 -5.84 6.45 -2.56
N LEU A 92 -5.39 5.23 -2.90
CA LEU A 92 -4.22 4.62 -2.29
C LEU A 92 -2.94 5.39 -2.64
N GLY A 93 -2.79 5.83 -3.89
CA GLY A 93 -1.66 6.62 -4.33
C GLY A 93 -1.52 7.93 -3.55
N ALA A 94 -2.62 8.66 -3.35
CA ALA A 94 -2.62 9.88 -2.54
C ALA A 94 -2.26 9.58 -1.07
N THR A 95 -2.84 8.51 -0.50
CA THR A 95 -2.58 8.10 0.89
C THR A 95 -1.12 7.71 1.11
N TRP A 96 -0.55 6.91 0.21
CA TRP A 96 0.84 6.47 0.28
C TRP A 96 1.80 7.62 0.07
N THR A 97 1.50 8.52 -0.87
CA THR A 97 2.32 9.71 -1.12
C THR A 97 2.41 10.58 0.13
N ALA A 98 1.28 10.83 0.79
CA ALA A 98 1.25 11.61 2.02
C ALA A 98 2.03 10.93 3.17
N ALA A 99 1.96 9.60 3.27
CA ALA A 99 2.66 8.84 4.30
C ALA A 99 4.17 8.75 4.07
N LEU A 100 4.60 8.55 2.82
CA LEU A 100 6.00 8.36 2.44
C LEU A 100 6.76 9.67 2.24
N TYR A 101 6.08 10.72 1.82
CA TYR A 101 6.68 12.01 1.45
C TYR A 101 6.01 13.15 2.24
N PRO A 102 6.23 13.22 3.57
CA PRO A 102 5.66 14.29 4.37
C PRO A 102 6.18 15.65 3.89
N ALA A 103 5.27 16.61 3.72
CA ALA A 103 5.66 17.97 3.38
C ALA A 103 6.64 18.52 4.44
N PRO A 104 7.65 19.31 4.03
CA PRO A 104 8.57 19.91 4.99
C PRO A 104 7.76 20.69 6.04
N ALA A 105 8.03 20.42 7.32
CA ALA A 105 7.37 21.11 8.42
C ALA A 105 7.42 22.62 8.17
N ARG A 106 6.25 23.28 8.07
CA ARG A 106 6.18 24.73 7.91
C ARG A 106 6.87 25.36 9.12
N ARG A 107 8.10 25.85 8.93
CA ARG A 107 8.78 26.63 9.96
C ARG A 107 8.04 27.96 10.11
N GLY A 108 7.41 28.17 11.26
CA GLY A 108 7.06 29.50 11.75
C GLY A 108 5.58 29.86 11.71
N GLU A 109 4.77 29.28 12.59
CA GLU A 109 3.56 29.93 13.11
C GLU A 109 3.59 29.81 14.64
N GLY A 110 4.28 30.74 15.30
CA GLY A 110 4.33 30.76 16.76
C GLY A 110 5.51 31.50 17.38
N ARG A 111 5.64 32.81 17.11
CA ARG A 111 6.20 33.78 18.08
C ARG A 111 5.97 35.22 17.57
N ASP A 112 4.71 35.67 17.56
CA ASP A 112 4.36 37.10 17.51
C ASP A 112 2.92 37.31 17.98
N ARG A 113 2.64 36.86 19.22
CA ARG A 113 1.47 37.26 20.00
C ARG A 113 1.89 37.46 21.45
N GLU A 114 2.82 38.37 21.66
CA GLU A 114 3.08 39.00 22.96
C GLU A 114 3.92 40.26 22.72
N ARG A 115 3.24 41.33 22.35
CA ARG A 115 3.64 42.73 22.58
C ARG A 115 2.40 43.55 22.83
#